data_AF-A0A4S8PXN0-F1
#
_entry.id   AF-A0A4S8PXN0-F1
#
_cell.length_a   1.000
_cell.length_b   1.000
_cell.length_c   1.000
_cell.angle_alpha   90.00
_cell.angle_beta   90.00
_cell.angle_gamma   90.00
#
_symmetry.space_group_name_H-M   'P 1'
#
loop_
_entity.id
_entity.type
_entity.pdbx_description
1 polymer ?
#
loop_
_entity_poly.entity_id
_entity_poly.type
_entity_poly.pdbx_seq_one_letter_code
_entity_poly.pdbx_strand_id
1 'polypeptide(L)'
;MSDEFMAWFLRGPVHAQLVRWLTGTGAVLSMPGSHDEVSILDFEGTQEFVTREAFMSWLEGVEPSLTFQMWFTRSDDLTVTLRRRLGHGSPSGEFYGVYCYLDGLTTEQMDSAVAGTDRLLEERPEDVVGIVVDRRGVTADFDWDAFMSGSGETPPLPDLLVVSRQHVETAFEDWGDWSLGEPAPALATLRGIGRS
;
A
#
# COMPACT_ATOMS: atom_id res chain seq x y z
N MET A 1 -8.32 -2.99 -16.82
CA MET A 1 -7.79 -1.61 -16.83
C MET A 1 -6.58 -1.71 -15.93
N SER A 2 -5.40 -1.32 -16.41
CA SER A 2 -4.15 -1.59 -15.72
C SER A 2 -3.88 -0.38 -14.83
N ASP A 3 -4.24 -0.48 -13.55
CA ASP A 3 -4.11 0.65 -12.64
C ASP A 3 -2.75 0.54 -11.96
N GLU A 4 -1.89 1.53 -12.18
CA GLU A 4 -0.61 1.63 -11.49
C GLU A 4 -0.87 1.79 -9.99
N PHE A 5 -0.20 1.03 -9.15
CA PHE A 5 -0.46 1.09 -7.71
C PHE A 5 0.76 0.73 -6.86
N MET A 6 0.66 1.12 -5.60
CA MET A 6 1.52 0.67 -4.51
C MET A 6 0.64 0.18 -3.38
N ALA A 7 0.99 -0.93 -2.74
CA ALA A 7 0.27 -1.45 -1.59
C ALA A 7 1.20 -1.73 -0.42
N TRP A 8 0.80 -1.33 0.79
CA TRP A 8 1.44 -1.70 2.04
C TRP A 8 0.54 -2.63 2.84
N PHE A 9 1.08 -3.76 3.27
CA PHE A 9 0.40 -4.73 4.12
C PHE A 9 1.04 -4.70 5.50
N LEU A 10 0.29 -4.25 6.50
CA LEU A 10 0.85 -3.85 7.79
C LEU A 10 0.12 -4.51 8.97
N ARG A 11 0.88 -4.92 10.00
CA ARG A 11 0.38 -5.43 11.28
C ARG A 11 0.10 -4.29 12.25
N GLY A 12 -0.81 -4.53 13.20
CA GLY A 12 -1.04 -3.64 14.33
C GLY A 12 -1.92 -2.41 14.01
N PRO A 13 -2.05 -1.45 14.95
CA PRO A 13 -2.96 -0.31 14.82
C PRO A 13 -2.40 0.75 13.86
N VAL A 14 -2.55 0.49 12.55
CA VAL A 14 -2.03 1.34 11.45
C VAL A 14 -2.58 2.77 11.49
N HIS A 15 -3.82 2.95 11.95
CA HIS A 15 -4.52 4.25 11.95
C HIS A 15 -3.74 5.40 12.61
N ALA A 16 -3.03 5.14 13.71
CA ALA A 16 -2.33 6.18 14.46
C ALA A 16 -1.14 6.79 13.70
N GLN A 17 -0.56 6.05 12.76
CA GLN A 17 0.65 6.46 12.04
C GLN A 17 0.44 6.55 10.52
N LEU A 18 -0.67 6.02 10.00
CA LEU A 18 -0.96 5.95 8.57
C LEU A 18 -0.83 7.31 7.88
N VAL A 19 -1.45 8.35 8.42
CA VAL A 19 -1.38 9.70 7.85
C VAL A 19 0.06 10.21 7.82
N ARG A 20 0.86 9.94 8.86
CA ARG A 20 2.28 10.34 8.90
C ARG A 20 3.08 9.62 7.81
N TRP A 21 2.90 8.31 7.69
CA TRP A 21 3.59 7.50 6.68
C TRP A 21 3.21 7.91 5.27
N LEU A 22 1.92 8.08 5.01
CA LEU A 22 1.45 8.56 3.71
C LEU A 22 1.89 10.00 3.44
N THR A 23 2.00 10.87 4.46
CA THR A 23 2.57 12.21 4.25
C THR A 23 4.06 12.13 3.86
N GLY A 24 4.75 11.08 4.29
CA GLY A 24 6.10 10.74 3.83
C GLY A 24 6.21 10.51 2.33
N THR A 25 5.11 10.22 1.63
CA THR A 25 5.09 10.13 0.14
C THR A 25 5.23 11.49 -0.54
N GLY A 26 5.10 12.60 0.21
CA GLY A 26 5.06 13.95 -0.33
C GLY A 26 3.64 14.49 -0.57
N ALA A 27 2.62 13.64 -0.49
CA ALA A 27 1.22 14.07 -0.51
C ALA A 27 0.77 14.60 0.86
N VAL A 28 -0.23 15.47 0.88
CA VAL A 28 -0.85 16.00 2.10
C VAL A 28 -2.32 15.58 2.20
N LEU A 29 -2.83 15.43 3.42
CA LEU A 29 -4.19 14.91 3.63
C LEU A 29 -5.30 15.86 3.17
N SER A 30 -5.04 17.17 3.17
CA SER A 30 -6.02 18.19 2.82
C SER A 30 -5.67 18.87 1.50
N MET A 31 -6.66 19.10 0.65
CA MET A 31 -6.46 19.76 -0.63
C MET A 31 -5.81 21.14 -0.45
N PRO A 32 -4.78 21.51 -1.24
CA PRO A 32 -4.11 22.79 -1.08
C PRO A 32 -5.06 24.00 -1.20
N GLY A 33 -5.27 24.70 -0.08
CA GLY A 33 -6.17 25.85 0.02
C GLY A 33 -7.56 25.56 0.56
N SER A 34 -7.86 24.33 1.00
CA SER A 34 -9.04 24.03 1.82
C SER A 34 -8.77 24.26 3.31
N HIS A 35 -9.85 24.36 4.10
CA HIS A 35 -9.80 24.59 5.54
C HIS A 35 -9.81 23.25 6.32
N ASP A 36 -8.72 22.48 6.24
CA ASP A 36 -8.52 21.24 7.03
C ASP A 36 -9.53 20.11 6.75
N GLU A 37 -10.14 20.14 5.57
CA GLU A 37 -11.06 19.10 5.10
C GLU A 37 -10.29 17.95 4.45
N VAL A 38 -10.81 16.74 4.62
CA VAL A 38 -10.31 15.50 4.02
C VAL A 38 -11.34 15.03 3.01
N SER A 39 -10.85 14.64 1.83
CA SER A 39 -11.68 14.08 0.76
C SER A 39 -11.82 12.57 0.96
N ILE A 40 -13.05 12.10 1.10
CA ILE A 40 -13.44 10.69 1.19
C ILE A 40 -14.16 10.32 -0.10
N LEU A 41 -13.91 9.11 -0.60
CA LEU A 41 -14.62 8.56 -1.75
C LEU A 41 -15.55 7.45 -1.27
N ASP A 42 -16.82 7.54 -1.67
CA ASP A 42 -17.77 6.44 -1.46
C ASP A 42 -17.55 5.30 -2.47
N PHE A 43 -18.41 4.27 -2.42
CA PHE A 43 -18.32 3.12 -3.31
C PHE A 43 -18.67 3.43 -4.78
N GLU A 44 -19.33 4.56 -5.04
CA GLU A 44 -19.64 5.05 -6.39
C GLU A 44 -18.52 5.97 -6.93
N GLY A 45 -17.52 6.29 -6.10
CA GLY A 45 -16.46 7.24 -6.41
C GLY A 45 -16.89 8.70 -6.22
N THR A 46 -18.02 8.94 -5.54
CA THR A 46 -18.46 10.29 -5.20
C THR A 46 -17.59 10.85 -4.09
N GLN A 47 -17.13 12.08 -4.30
CA GLN A 47 -16.28 12.80 -3.37
C GLN A 47 -17.11 13.50 -2.29
N GLU A 48 -16.81 13.19 -1.04
CA GLU A 48 -17.36 13.86 0.14
C GLU A 48 -16.24 14.51 0.96
N PHE A 49 -16.51 15.69 1.54
CA PHE A 49 -15.55 16.39 2.38
C PHE A 49 -15.95 16.26 3.84
N VAL A 50 -15.00 15.81 4.66
CA VAL A 50 -15.18 15.67 6.10
C VAL A 50 -14.11 16.44 6.86
N THR A 51 -14.38 16.75 8.12
CA THR A 51 -13.35 17.33 8.99
C THR A 51 -12.25 16.31 9.25
N ARG A 52 -11.03 16.80 9.47
CA ARG A 52 -9.92 15.92 9.89
C ARG A 52 -10.26 15.11 11.15
N GLU A 53 -10.97 15.69 12.11
CA GLU A 53 -11.40 14.98 13.33
C GLU A 53 -12.33 13.79 13.01
N ALA A 54 -13.34 14.00 12.15
CA ALA A 54 -14.23 12.92 11.72
C ALA A 54 -13.46 11.83 10.96
N PHE A 55 -12.56 12.22 10.06
CA PHE A 55 -11.69 11.29 9.35
C PHE A 55 -10.83 10.43 10.29
N MET A 56 -10.18 11.03 11.30
CA MET A 56 -9.40 10.29 12.27
C MET A 56 -10.27 9.32 13.08
N SER A 57 -11.48 9.75 13.47
CA SER A 57 -12.45 8.87 14.13
C SER A 57 -12.88 7.70 13.25
N TRP A 58 -12.99 7.89 11.93
CA TRP A 58 -13.33 6.81 10.99
C TRP A 58 -12.17 5.86 10.75
N LEU A 59 -10.92 6.34 10.73
CA LEU A 59 -9.73 5.48 10.69
C LEU A 59 -9.61 4.56 11.91
N GLU A 60 -10.01 5.05 13.08
CA GLU A 60 -10.09 4.26 14.31
C GLU A 60 -11.32 3.33 14.33
N GLY A 61 -12.41 3.81 13.71
CA GLY A 61 -13.67 3.08 13.52
C GLY A 61 -13.46 1.88 12.60
N VAL A 62 -14.05 0.75 12.98
CA VAL A 62 -13.91 -0.55 12.32
C VAL A 62 -14.72 -0.61 11.00
N GLU A 63 -14.66 0.43 10.17
CA GLU A 63 -15.17 0.31 8.80
C GLU A 63 -14.27 -0.69 8.03
N PRO A 64 -14.84 -1.64 7.29
CA PRO A 64 -14.08 -2.69 6.62
C PRO A 64 -13.17 -2.13 5.53
N SER A 65 -13.53 -0.97 4.97
CA SER A 65 -12.76 -0.26 3.95
C SER A 65 -13.03 1.24 4.05
N LEU A 66 -11.99 2.06 3.91
CA LEU A 66 -12.09 3.51 3.80
C LEU A 66 -11.26 3.97 2.59
N THR A 67 -11.89 4.69 1.67
CA THR A 67 -11.19 5.30 0.53
C THR A 67 -11.16 6.82 0.69
N PHE A 68 -10.01 7.42 0.52
CA PHE A 68 -9.79 8.86 0.67
C PHE A 68 -8.72 9.36 -0.30
N GLN A 69 -8.63 10.67 -0.48
CA GLN A 69 -7.60 11.28 -1.32
C GLN A 69 -6.57 12.03 -0.48
N MET A 70 -5.31 11.89 -0.88
CA MET A 70 -4.23 12.78 -0.50
C MET A 70 -3.80 13.61 -1.70
N TRP A 71 -3.09 14.71 -1.49
CA TRP A 71 -2.89 15.73 -2.52
C TRP A 71 -1.42 16.09 -2.65
N PHE A 72 -0.87 16.02 -3.86
CA PHE A 72 0.42 16.63 -4.17
C PHE A 72 0.24 18.09 -4.57
N THR A 73 -0.79 18.36 -5.37
CA THR A 73 -1.16 19.70 -5.84
C THR A 73 -2.68 19.87 -5.76
N ARG A 74 -3.24 20.91 -6.38
CA ARG A 74 -4.71 21.07 -6.49
C ARG A 74 -5.36 20.16 -7.53
N SER A 75 -4.57 19.66 -8.48
CA SER A 75 -5.03 18.81 -9.58
C SER A 75 -4.56 17.38 -9.47
N ASP A 76 -3.54 17.13 -8.66
CA ASP A 76 -2.89 15.83 -8.57
C ASP A 76 -3.14 15.26 -7.19
N ASP A 77 -3.93 14.21 -7.14
CA ASP A 77 -4.26 13.46 -5.94
C ASP A 77 -3.72 12.04 -6.00
N LEU A 78 -3.55 11.47 -4.82
CA LEU A 78 -3.26 10.08 -4.58
C LEU A 78 -4.51 9.49 -3.92
N THR A 79 -5.23 8.64 -4.64
CA THR A 79 -6.34 7.89 -4.05
C THR A 79 -5.78 6.76 -3.18
N VAL A 80 -6.24 6.70 -1.94
CA VAL A 80 -5.80 5.72 -0.94
C VAL A 80 -7.00 4.93 -0.45
N THR A 81 -6.93 3.60 -0.53
CA THR A 81 -7.90 2.69 0.07
C THR A 81 -7.25 1.91 1.20
N LEU A 82 -7.73 2.12 2.42
CA LEU A 82 -7.41 1.32 3.60
C LEU A 82 -8.44 0.20 3.74
N ARG A 83 -7.98 -1.04 3.87
CA ARG A 83 -8.82 -2.21 4.14
C ARG A 83 -8.33 -2.94 5.37
N ARG A 84 -9.25 -3.30 6.26
CA ARG A 84 -8.96 -4.17 7.40
C ARG A 84 -9.22 -5.62 7.02
N ARG A 85 -8.23 -6.50 7.15
CA ARG A 85 -8.36 -7.93 6.88
C ARG A 85 -8.23 -8.73 8.16
N LEU A 86 -9.32 -9.42 8.52
CA LEU A 86 -9.36 -10.36 9.64
C LEU A 86 -8.75 -11.68 9.17
N GLY A 87 -7.54 -12.00 9.63
CA GLY A 87 -6.84 -13.24 9.29
C GLY A 87 -7.41 -14.45 10.03
N HIS A 88 -8.67 -14.81 9.79
CA HIS A 88 -9.21 -16.07 10.29
C HIS A 88 -8.49 -17.26 9.62
N GLY A 89 -7.50 -17.81 10.33
CA GLY A 89 -6.70 -18.95 9.85
C GLY A 89 -5.48 -18.58 9.01
N SER A 90 -5.19 -17.28 8.83
CA SER A 90 -3.96 -16.85 8.14
C SER A 90 -2.75 -16.92 9.08
N PRO A 91 -1.59 -17.47 8.64
CA PRO A 91 -0.34 -17.36 9.39
C PRO A 91 0.09 -15.91 9.65
N SER A 92 -0.41 -14.96 8.84
CA SER A 92 -0.15 -13.52 8.99
C SER A 92 -0.95 -12.87 10.12
N GLY A 93 -2.02 -13.49 10.60
CA GLY A 93 -2.95 -12.88 11.56
C GLY A 93 -3.73 -11.71 10.94
N GLU A 94 -4.22 -10.80 11.78
CA GLU A 94 -4.88 -9.57 11.33
C GLU A 94 -3.87 -8.58 10.74
N PHE A 95 -4.20 -8.02 9.58
CA PHE A 95 -3.40 -6.96 8.93
C PHE A 95 -4.30 -5.95 8.22
N TYR A 96 -3.69 -4.83 7.84
CA TYR A 96 -4.31 -3.79 7.02
C TYR A 96 -3.65 -3.74 5.65
N GLY A 97 -4.46 -3.68 4.59
CA GLY A 97 -4.01 -3.36 3.24
C GLY A 97 -4.21 -1.87 2.96
N VAL A 98 -3.14 -1.15 2.66
CA VAL A 98 -3.16 0.26 2.27
C VAL A 98 -2.80 0.34 0.80
N TYR A 99 -3.78 0.57 -0.06
CA TYR A 99 -3.62 0.66 -1.50
C TYR A 99 -3.55 2.12 -1.91
N CYS A 100 -2.47 2.52 -2.57
CA CYS A 100 -2.23 3.84 -3.11
C CYS A 100 -2.24 3.73 -4.64
N TYR A 101 -3.27 4.30 -5.29
CA TYR A 101 -3.39 4.29 -6.75
C TYR A 101 -2.55 5.42 -7.33
N LEU A 102 -1.65 5.07 -8.25
CA LEU A 102 -0.65 5.98 -8.82
C LEU A 102 -1.08 6.59 -10.16
N ASP A 103 -2.25 6.21 -10.68
CA ASP A 103 -2.76 6.73 -11.95
C ASP A 103 -2.84 8.26 -11.93
N GLY A 104 -2.44 8.89 -13.03
CA GLY A 104 -2.42 10.34 -13.16
C GLY A 104 -1.25 11.06 -12.48
N LEU A 105 -0.41 10.36 -11.70
CA LEU A 105 0.78 10.95 -11.11
C LEU A 105 1.91 11.14 -12.13
N THR A 106 2.75 12.13 -11.90
CA THR A 106 4.03 12.28 -12.61
C THR A 106 5.06 11.28 -12.10
N THR A 107 6.10 11.00 -12.89
CA THR A 107 7.21 10.14 -12.46
C THR A 107 7.85 10.61 -11.15
N GLU A 108 8.01 11.92 -10.96
CA GLU A 108 8.57 12.49 -9.72
C GLU A 108 7.67 12.22 -8.50
N GLN A 109 6.35 12.33 -8.66
CA GLN A 109 5.39 12.03 -7.60
C GLN A 109 5.36 10.53 -7.28
N MET A 110 5.42 9.67 -8.30
CA MET A 110 5.54 8.21 -8.10
C MET A 110 6.84 7.85 -7.37
N ASP A 111 7.97 8.45 -7.77
CA ASP A 111 9.25 8.23 -7.10
C ASP A 111 9.22 8.69 -5.64
N SER A 112 8.58 9.83 -5.36
CA SER A 112 8.36 10.31 -3.99
C SER A 112 7.46 9.37 -3.18
N ALA A 113 6.41 8.81 -3.79
CA ALA A 113 5.54 7.83 -3.14
C ALA A 113 6.28 6.53 -2.81
N VAL A 114 7.08 6.03 -3.75
CA VAL A 114 7.92 4.84 -3.54
C VAL A 114 8.98 5.11 -2.47
N ALA A 115 9.60 6.30 -2.44
CA ALA A 115 10.54 6.65 -1.37
C ALA A 115 9.90 6.65 0.04
N GLY A 116 8.58 6.89 0.14
CA GLY A 116 7.83 6.74 1.39
C GLY A 116 7.82 5.29 1.91
N THR A 117 7.86 4.32 1.00
CA THR A 117 7.94 2.88 1.31
C THR A 117 9.27 2.52 1.95
N ASP A 118 10.38 3.04 1.41
CA ASP A 118 11.71 2.78 1.96
C ASP A 118 11.80 3.29 3.40
N ARG A 119 11.24 4.47 3.69
CA ARG A 119 11.18 5.01 5.06
C ARG A 119 10.34 4.15 6.00
N LEU A 120 9.22 3.61 5.52
CA LEU A 120 8.39 2.70 6.30
C LEU A 120 9.16 1.42 6.67
N LEU A 121 9.92 0.86 5.73
CA LEU A 121 10.80 -0.28 5.97
C LEU A 121 11.95 0.04 6.94
N GLU A 122 12.50 1.25 6.90
CA GLU A 122 13.54 1.70 7.82
C GLU A 122 13.02 1.92 9.25
N GLU A 123 11.82 2.51 9.39
CA GLU A 123 11.26 2.86 10.70
C GLU A 123 10.59 1.67 11.42
N ARG A 124 9.90 0.80 10.68
CA ARG A 124 8.99 -0.22 11.24
C ARG A 124 9.00 -1.54 10.45
N PRO A 125 10.18 -2.15 10.19
CA PRO A 125 10.25 -3.37 9.39
C PRO A 125 9.45 -4.53 10.00
N GLU A 126 9.30 -4.58 11.32
CA GLU A 126 8.55 -5.62 12.04
C GLU A 126 7.04 -5.56 11.85
N ASP A 127 6.51 -4.39 11.46
CA ASP A 127 5.09 -4.21 11.18
C ASP A 127 4.74 -4.61 9.73
N VAL A 128 5.73 -4.74 8.85
CA VAL A 128 5.51 -5.00 7.42
C VAL A 128 5.25 -6.50 7.19
N VAL A 129 4.06 -6.83 6.72
CA VAL A 129 3.72 -8.15 6.15
C VAL A 129 4.24 -8.25 4.73
N GLY A 130 4.01 -7.18 3.96
CA GLY A 130 4.53 -7.05 2.61
C GLY A 130 4.27 -5.69 1.98
N ILE A 131 4.91 -5.46 0.84
CA ILE A 131 4.85 -4.25 0.06
C ILE A 131 4.84 -4.64 -1.41
N VAL A 132 3.96 -4.03 -2.18
CA VAL A 132 3.89 -4.18 -3.64
C VAL A 132 4.07 -2.80 -4.27
N VAL A 133 4.92 -2.68 -5.28
CA VAL A 133 4.96 -1.51 -6.17
C VAL A 133 4.85 -2.00 -7.60
N ASP A 134 3.78 -1.59 -8.26
CA ASP A 134 3.47 -1.95 -9.63
C ASP A 134 3.15 -0.68 -10.43
N ARG A 135 4.21 -0.06 -10.96
CA ARG A 135 4.16 1.14 -11.79
C ARG A 135 3.65 0.87 -13.20
N ARG A 136 3.37 -0.38 -13.55
CA ARG A 136 2.90 -0.77 -14.87
C ARG A 136 1.48 -1.35 -14.83
N GLY A 137 0.92 -1.55 -13.62
CA GLY A 137 -0.36 -2.19 -13.36
C GLY A 137 -0.45 -3.66 -13.82
N VAL A 138 0.70 -4.33 -14.02
CA VAL A 138 0.77 -5.72 -14.52
C VAL A 138 0.06 -6.70 -13.59
N THR A 139 0.01 -6.37 -12.31
CA THR A 139 -0.51 -7.15 -11.19
C THR A 139 -1.74 -6.51 -10.55
N ALA A 140 -2.35 -5.51 -11.20
CA ALA A 140 -3.51 -4.79 -10.66
C ALA A 140 -4.71 -5.72 -10.37
N ASP A 141 -4.93 -6.72 -11.24
CA ASP A 141 -6.01 -7.69 -11.09
C ASP A 141 -5.64 -8.86 -10.15
N PHE A 142 -4.42 -8.91 -9.61
CA PHE A 142 -3.99 -9.99 -8.74
C PHE A 142 -4.49 -9.77 -7.30
N ASP A 143 -5.02 -10.84 -6.67
CA ASP A 143 -5.52 -10.79 -5.29
C ASP A 143 -4.37 -10.80 -4.27
N TRP A 144 -3.75 -9.63 -4.11
CA TRP A 144 -2.66 -9.43 -3.16
C TRP A 144 -3.09 -9.65 -1.70
N ASP A 145 -4.35 -9.39 -1.35
CA ASP A 145 -4.86 -9.66 -0.01
C ASP A 145 -4.84 -11.17 0.29
N ALA A 146 -5.29 -12.01 -0.65
CA ALA A 146 -5.26 -13.46 -0.51
C ALA A 146 -3.82 -14.00 -0.47
N PHE A 147 -2.93 -13.45 -1.30
CA PHE A 147 -1.51 -13.81 -1.31
C PHE A 147 -0.82 -13.48 0.03
N MET A 148 -1.00 -12.27 0.55
CA MET A 148 -0.42 -11.84 1.82
C MET A 148 -1.03 -12.57 3.03
N SER A 149 -2.21 -13.16 2.84
CA SER A 149 -2.85 -14.05 3.81
C SER A 149 -2.30 -15.48 3.78
N GLY A 150 -1.44 -15.84 2.81
CA GLY A 150 -0.87 -17.17 2.62
C GLY A 150 -1.78 -18.17 1.90
N SER A 151 -2.83 -17.71 1.23
CA SER A 151 -3.81 -18.56 0.54
C SER A 151 -3.91 -18.27 -0.96
N GLY A 152 -2.89 -17.62 -1.54
CA GLY A 152 -2.89 -17.15 -2.93
C GLY A 152 -2.09 -18.04 -3.89
N GLU A 153 -2.36 -17.86 -5.17
CA GLU A 153 -1.51 -18.37 -6.24
C GLU A 153 -0.18 -17.60 -6.30
N THR A 154 0.73 -18.09 -7.12
CA THR A 154 1.96 -17.39 -7.46
C THR A 154 1.65 -16.11 -8.26
N PRO A 155 1.99 -14.90 -7.76
CA PRO A 155 1.68 -13.67 -8.49
C PRO A 155 2.54 -13.51 -9.76
N PRO A 156 2.06 -12.75 -10.75
CA PRO A 156 2.97 -12.11 -11.69
C PRO A 156 3.88 -11.14 -10.92
N LEU A 157 5.07 -10.84 -11.45
CA LEU A 157 6.02 -10.00 -10.74
C LEU A 157 5.72 -8.51 -10.91
N PRO A 158 5.50 -7.78 -9.80
CA PRO A 158 5.48 -6.33 -9.82
C PRO A 158 6.91 -5.77 -9.96
N ASP A 159 7.04 -4.45 -10.05
CA ASP A 159 8.37 -3.80 -10.10
C ASP A 159 9.14 -4.00 -8.79
N LEU A 160 8.43 -3.99 -7.66
CA LEU A 160 8.95 -4.34 -6.34
C LEU A 160 7.94 -5.20 -5.56
N LEU A 161 8.43 -6.27 -4.96
CA LEU A 161 7.72 -7.03 -3.94
C LEU A 161 8.63 -7.18 -2.73
N VAL A 162 8.17 -6.73 -1.55
CA VAL A 162 8.79 -7.06 -0.27
C VAL A 162 7.83 -7.92 0.51
N VAL A 163 8.27 -9.06 1.02
CA VAL A 163 7.44 -9.98 1.81
C VAL A 163 8.27 -10.66 2.88
N SER A 164 7.61 -11.24 3.89
CA SER A 164 8.33 -12.06 4.86
C SER A 164 9.00 -13.27 4.19
N ARG A 165 10.18 -13.65 4.68
CA ARG A 165 10.90 -14.84 4.20
C ARG A 165 10.08 -16.11 4.27
N GLN A 166 9.28 -16.25 5.33
CA GLN A 166 8.37 -17.38 5.47
C GLN A 166 7.39 -17.47 4.30
N HIS A 167 6.85 -16.34 3.80
CA HIS A 167 6.02 -16.35 2.59
C HIS A 167 6.81 -16.79 1.36
N VAL A 168 8.07 -16.37 1.23
CA VAL A 168 8.92 -16.80 0.10
C VAL A 168 9.21 -18.31 0.16
N GLU A 169 9.63 -18.80 1.31
CA GLU A 169 10.01 -20.20 1.53
C GLU A 169 8.82 -21.16 1.40
N THR A 170 7.61 -20.72 1.79
CA THR A 170 6.42 -21.58 1.72
C THR A 170 5.81 -21.60 0.32
N ALA A 171 6.05 -20.58 -0.50
CA ALA A 171 5.37 -20.42 -1.78
C ALA A 171 6.21 -20.71 -3.03
N PHE A 172 7.55 -20.77 -2.98
CA PHE A 172 8.34 -20.66 -4.24
C PHE A 172 9.61 -21.52 -4.35
N GLU A 173 9.53 -22.67 -5.04
CA GLU A 173 10.68 -23.39 -5.63
C GLU A 173 10.96 -23.01 -7.11
N ASP A 174 9.97 -22.46 -7.84
CA ASP A 174 9.97 -22.35 -9.32
C ASP A 174 10.19 -20.95 -9.90
N TRP A 175 10.49 -20.00 -9.03
CA TRP A 175 10.73 -18.63 -9.42
C TRP A 175 12.20 -18.52 -9.90
N GLY A 176 12.45 -18.02 -11.13
CA GLY A 176 13.76 -17.95 -11.84
C GLY A 176 14.89 -17.10 -11.21
N ASP A 177 15.65 -16.33 -12.01
CA ASP A 177 16.78 -15.53 -11.48
C ASP A 177 16.26 -14.28 -10.71
N TRP A 178 16.57 -14.17 -9.42
CA TRP A 178 16.18 -13.05 -8.56
C TRP A 178 17.38 -12.42 -7.88
N SER A 179 17.32 -11.11 -7.65
CA SER A 179 18.13 -10.47 -6.61
C SER A 179 17.39 -10.55 -5.28
N LEU A 180 17.76 -11.50 -4.41
CA LEU A 180 17.30 -11.50 -3.02
C LEU A 180 17.95 -10.32 -2.30
N GLY A 181 17.20 -9.24 -2.09
CA GLY A 181 17.57 -8.18 -1.16
C GLY A 181 17.13 -8.52 0.27
N GLU A 182 17.93 -8.17 1.26
CA GLU A 182 17.56 -8.23 2.69
C GLU A 182 17.31 -6.79 3.18
N PRO A 183 16.12 -6.20 2.94
CA PRO A 183 15.86 -4.82 3.35
C PRO A 183 15.80 -4.70 4.88
N ALA A 184 15.43 -5.79 5.56
CA ALA A 184 15.48 -5.96 7.00
C ALA A 184 15.56 -7.45 7.35
N PRO A 185 15.95 -7.82 8.59
CA PRO A 185 15.88 -9.20 9.05
C PRO A 185 14.47 -9.77 8.87
N ALA A 186 14.38 -11.00 8.35
CA ALA A 186 13.13 -11.72 8.05
C ALA A 186 12.28 -11.22 6.87
N LEU A 187 12.70 -10.17 6.15
CA LEU A 187 12.10 -9.75 4.89
C LEU A 187 12.95 -10.20 3.70
N ALA A 188 12.29 -10.37 2.56
CA ALA A 188 12.89 -10.64 1.26
C ALA A 188 12.37 -9.62 0.27
N THR A 189 13.28 -9.05 -0.53
CA THR A 189 12.94 -8.21 -1.67
C THR A 189 13.07 -9.00 -2.95
N LEU A 190 12.05 -8.89 -3.80
CA LEU A 190 11.97 -9.42 -5.14
C LEU A 190 11.77 -8.24 -6.08
N ARG A 191 12.62 -8.13 -7.10
CA ARG A 191 12.52 -7.10 -8.13
C ARG A 191 12.35 -7.79 -9.47
N GLY A 192 11.35 -7.38 -10.25
CA GLY A 192 11.25 -7.82 -11.63
C GLY A 192 12.50 -7.38 -12.38
N ILE A 193 13.32 -8.33 -12.86
CA ILE A 193 14.40 -8.01 -13.78
C ILE A 193 13.71 -7.56 -15.07
N GLY A 194 13.66 -6.25 -15.30
CA GLY A 194 13.20 -5.70 -16.56
C GLY A 194 13.97 -6.41 -17.68
N ARG A 195 13.30 -7.27 -18.45
CA ARG A 195 13.87 -7.73 -19.71
C ARG A 195 13.92 -6.51 -20.61
N SER A 196 15.08 -5.87 -20.65
CA SER A 196 15.48 -4.86 -21.63
C SER A 196 15.34 -5.39 -23.04
#